data_AF-A0A9J7J598-F1
#
_entry.id   AF-A0A9J7J598-F1
#
_cell.length_a   1.000
_cell.length_b   1.000
_cell.length_c   1.000
_cell.angle_alpha   90.00
_cell.angle_beta   90.00
_cell.angle_gamma   90.00
#
_symmetry.space_group_name_H-M   'P 1'
#
loop_
_entity.id
_entity.type
_entity.pdbx_description
1 polymer ?
#
loop_
_entity_poly.entity_id
_entity_poly.type
_entity_poly.pdbx_seq_one_letter_code
_entity_poly.pdbx_strand_id
1 'polypeptide(L)'
;MRSTSTHCTRLASSPLPLLTITSYPSLTTEQMLRKDQKTVCRQDTKVAISAVYMDLEAFLQRLDLLEDLSAFCHEHSYDALVAMTIFFNTHNEPVRQLAVFCPHSALRMTICGVLEQSTSPPLKLTPIPSISPDLQAYLQGNTQVSRKKLLPVLQEALSAYFDSTKMPSGQLGVVGMSREQGDKELDRAGSSIFGLSQDEEDPPLPPTPMNSLVDECPLDQGLPKLSAEAVFEKCSQISLSQSTRACPSNK
;
A
#
# COMPACT_ATOMS: atom_id res chain seq x y z
N MET A 1 23.69 -26.76 56.11
CA MET A 1 22.71 -25.90 55.40
C MET A 1 22.54 -26.50 54.00
N ARG A 2 21.34 -27.01 53.71
CA ARG A 2 20.99 -27.68 52.45
C ARG A 2 20.51 -26.62 51.46
N SER A 3 21.21 -26.44 50.35
CA SER A 3 20.73 -25.61 49.23
C SER A 3 19.73 -26.41 48.41
N THR A 4 18.48 -25.97 48.41
CA THR A 4 17.39 -26.52 47.62
C THR A 4 17.46 -25.97 46.19
N SER A 5 17.59 -26.89 45.23
CA SER A 5 17.46 -26.66 43.80
C SER A 5 16.02 -26.25 43.47
N THR A 6 15.81 -25.04 42.94
CA THR A 6 14.53 -24.58 42.41
C THR A 6 14.42 -24.97 40.94
N HIS A 7 13.55 -25.96 40.70
CA HIS A 7 13.13 -26.46 39.41
C HIS A 7 12.43 -25.34 38.60
N CYS A 8 12.95 -25.02 37.42
CA CYS A 8 12.27 -24.18 36.44
C CYS A 8 11.30 -25.06 35.64
N THR A 9 10.00 -24.93 35.88
CA THR A 9 8.94 -25.62 35.15
C THR A 9 8.75 -24.98 33.77
N ARG A 10 9.06 -25.75 32.72
CA ARG A 10 8.69 -25.47 31.33
C ARG A 10 7.18 -25.20 31.24
N LEU A 11 6.81 -23.99 30.83
CA LEU A 11 5.46 -23.70 30.34
C LEU A 11 5.27 -24.42 29.01
N ALA A 12 4.23 -25.25 28.97
CA ALA A 12 3.80 -26.02 27.83
C ALA A 12 3.39 -25.10 26.68
N SER A 13 4.12 -25.18 25.58
CA SER A 13 3.70 -24.69 24.27
C SER A 13 2.47 -25.48 23.83
N SER A 14 1.31 -24.82 23.86
CA SER A 14 0.10 -25.33 23.21
C SER A 14 0.26 -25.19 21.69
N PRO A 15 0.05 -26.24 20.88
CA PRO A 15 0.09 -26.12 19.43
C PRO A 15 -1.18 -25.39 18.98
N LEU A 16 -1.03 -24.16 18.51
CA LEU A 16 -2.09 -23.46 17.78
C LEU A 16 -2.43 -24.28 16.52
N PRO A 17 -3.72 -24.34 16.12
CA PRO A 17 -4.13 -25.14 14.97
C PRO A 17 -3.49 -24.56 13.71
N LEU A 18 -2.92 -25.45 12.90
CA LEU A 18 -2.33 -25.19 11.59
C LEU A 18 -3.28 -24.32 10.76
N LEU A 19 -3.06 -23.00 10.80
CA LEU A 19 -3.51 -22.13 9.73
C LEU A 19 -2.95 -22.75 8.46
N THR A 20 -3.81 -22.97 7.47
CA THR A 20 -3.37 -23.40 6.15
C THR A 20 -2.51 -22.28 5.61
N ILE A 21 -1.20 -22.34 5.90
CA ILE A 21 -0.20 -21.46 5.32
C ILE A 21 -0.25 -21.84 3.85
N THR A 22 -1.00 -21.07 3.07
CA THR A 22 -0.90 -21.08 1.63
C THR A 22 0.59 -20.91 1.34
N SER A 23 1.22 -21.99 0.86
CA SER A 23 2.64 -22.00 0.52
C SER A 23 2.82 -20.95 -0.56
N TYR A 24 3.24 -19.75 -0.15
CA TYR A 24 3.58 -18.71 -1.09
C TYR A 24 4.83 -19.22 -1.82
N PRO A 25 4.88 -19.12 -3.17
CA PRO A 25 6.14 -19.34 -3.88
C PRO A 25 7.23 -18.50 -3.20
N SER A 26 8.46 -18.99 -3.17
CA SER A 26 9.60 -18.34 -2.51
C SER A 26 9.95 -17.02 -3.21
N LEU A 27 9.11 -16.01 -3.01
CA LEU A 27 9.29 -14.66 -3.51
C LEU A 27 10.22 -13.90 -2.56
N THR A 28 11.14 -13.15 -3.15
CA THR A 28 11.90 -12.15 -2.40
C THR A 28 10.97 -11.04 -1.93
N THR A 29 11.40 -10.28 -0.92
CA THR A 29 10.57 -9.20 -0.35
C THR A 29 10.26 -8.16 -1.43
N GLU A 30 11.26 -7.81 -2.24
CA GLU A 30 11.11 -6.93 -3.41
C GLU A 30 10.02 -7.42 -4.37
N GLN A 31 10.05 -8.70 -4.75
CA GLN A 31 9.07 -9.30 -5.66
C GLN A 31 7.65 -9.23 -5.09
N MET A 32 7.49 -9.48 -3.79
CA MET A 32 6.20 -9.37 -3.10
C MET A 32 5.68 -7.94 -3.12
N LEU A 33 6.55 -6.96 -2.84
CA LEU A 33 6.20 -5.55 -2.82
C LEU A 33 5.83 -5.01 -4.20
N ARG A 34 6.50 -5.46 -5.27
CA ARG A 34 6.26 -4.98 -6.64
C ARG A 34 5.05 -5.59 -7.31
N LYS A 35 4.66 -6.81 -6.92
CA LYS A 35 3.58 -7.57 -7.55
C LYS A 35 2.29 -6.77 -7.68
N ASP A 36 1.93 -6.05 -6.62
CA ASP A 36 0.74 -5.21 -6.61
C ASP A 36 1.07 -3.89 -5.90
N GLN A 37 1.72 -2.97 -6.63
CA GLN A 37 2.16 -1.67 -6.13
C GLN A 37 1.45 -0.49 -6.81
N LYS A 38 1.28 0.61 -6.05
CA LYS A 38 1.08 1.95 -6.58
C LYS A 38 2.00 2.93 -5.85
N THR A 39 2.16 4.12 -6.43
CA THR A 39 2.97 5.19 -5.84
C THR A 39 2.12 6.45 -5.80
N VAL A 40 2.17 7.16 -4.67
CA VAL A 40 1.69 8.53 -4.56
C VAL A 40 2.90 9.45 -4.44
N CYS A 41 2.80 10.61 -5.08
CA CYS A 41 3.86 11.60 -5.09
C CYS A 41 3.25 12.97 -4.81
N ARG A 42 3.93 13.78 -4.01
CA ARG A 42 3.65 15.22 -3.90
C ARG A 42 5.00 15.92 -3.89
N GLN A 43 5.21 16.84 -4.84
CA GLN A 43 6.51 17.46 -5.09
C GLN A 43 7.60 16.39 -5.29
N ASP A 44 8.62 16.36 -4.43
CA ASP A 44 9.72 15.40 -4.49
C ASP A 44 9.56 14.21 -3.54
N THR A 45 8.52 14.19 -2.70
CA THR A 45 8.28 13.07 -1.78
C THR A 45 7.40 11.99 -2.41
N LYS A 46 7.92 10.77 -2.48
CA LYS A 46 7.29 9.59 -3.07
C LYS A 46 7.03 8.52 -2.02
N VAL A 47 5.79 8.06 -1.97
CA VAL A 47 5.38 6.97 -1.08
C VAL A 47 4.84 5.82 -1.91
N ALA A 48 5.44 4.65 -1.77
CA ALA A 48 4.93 3.43 -2.35
C ALA A 48 3.84 2.82 -1.47
N ILE A 49 2.84 2.19 -2.09
CA ILE A 49 1.84 1.39 -1.41
C ILE A 49 1.69 0.04 -2.11
N SER A 50 2.05 -1.02 -1.38
CA SER A 50 2.11 -2.39 -1.88
C SER A 50 1.04 -3.25 -1.20
N ALA A 51 0.22 -3.93 -1.98
CA ALA A 51 -0.70 -4.94 -1.47
C ALA A 51 0.03 -6.30 -1.42
N VAL A 52 0.21 -6.82 -0.22
CA VAL A 52 0.93 -8.06 0.04
C VAL A 52 -0.06 -9.14 0.46
N TYR A 53 -0.11 -10.23 -0.29
CA TYR A 53 -1.00 -11.35 0.02
C TYR A 53 -0.26 -12.27 0.99
N MET A 54 -0.38 -12.02 2.29
CA MET A 54 0.06 -12.87 3.40
C MET A 54 -0.40 -12.26 4.73
N ASP A 55 -0.20 -12.98 5.84
CA ASP A 55 -0.35 -12.42 7.18
C ASP A 55 0.78 -11.43 7.52
N LEU A 56 0.47 -10.35 8.25
CA LEU A 56 1.49 -9.34 8.58
C LEU A 56 2.56 -9.87 9.51
N GLU A 57 2.24 -10.70 10.50
CA GLU A 57 3.26 -11.27 11.38
C GLU A 57 4.25 -12.11 10.58
N ALA A 58 3.75 -12.94 9.67
CA ALA A 58 4.60 -13.70 8.75
C ALA A 58 5.42 -12.78 7.81
N PHE A 59 4.88 -11.64 7.38
CA PHE A 59 5.63 -10.65 6.60
C PHE A 59 6.76 -10.02 7.43
N LEU A 60 6.46 -9.65 8.68
CA LEU A 60 7.39 -9.03 9.62
C LEU A 60 8.50 -9.98 10.09
N GLN A 61 8.26 -11.29 10.08
CA GLN A 61 9.22 -12.34 10.44
C GLN A 61 10.16 -12.77 9.30
N ARG A 62 10.04 -12.17 8.11
CA ARG A 62 10.95 -12.46 7.00
C ARG A 62 12.39 -12.09 7.37
N LEU A 63 13.34 -12.93 6.96
CA LEU A 63 14.76 -12.66 7.12
C LEU A 63 15.13 -11.35 6.42
N ASP A 64 15.97 -10.57 7.07
CA ASP A 64 16.54 -9.31 6.58
C ASP A 64 15.49 -8.30 6.11
N LEU A 65 14.24 -8.40 6.60
CA LEU A 65 13.13 -7.58 6.12
C LEU A 65 13.44 -6.09 6.14
N LEU A 66 13.97 -5.55 7.24
CA LEU A 66 14.26 -4.12 7.35
C LEU A 66 15.32 -3.66 6.34
N GLU A 67 16.32 -4.50 6.08
CA GLU A 67 17.34 -4.25 5.07
C GLU A 67 16.72 -4.28 3.67
N ASP A 68 15.89 -5.28 3.39
CA ASP A 68 15.12 -5.40 2.15
C ASP A 68 14.20 -4.19 1.92
N LEU A 69 13.48 -3.72 2.95
CA LEU A 69 12.59 -2.55 2.85
C LEU A 69 13.39 -1.27 2.58
N SER A 70 14.54 -1.13 3.23
CA SER A 70 15.46 0.00 3.04
C SER A 70 16.04 0.00 1.63
N ALA A 71 16.59 -1.14 1.18
CA ALA A 71 17.11 -1.33 -0.18
C ALA A 71 16.03 -1.05 -1.22
N PHE A 72 14.83 -1.61 -1.04
CA PHE A 72 13.68 -1.37 -1.91
C PHE A 72 13.34 0.12 -2.05
N CYS A 73 13.27 0.84 -0.93
CA CYS A 73 12.98 2.28 -0.95
C CYS A 73 14.11 3.07 -1.63
N HIS A 74 15.38 2.73 -1.35
CA HIS A 74 16.53 3.39 -1.95
C HIS A 74 16.59 3.17 -3.48
N GLU A 75 16.50 1.93 -3.94
CA GLU A 75 16.58 1.55 -5.37
C GLU A 75 15.47 2.16 -6.22
N HIS A 76 14.28 2.34 -5.65
CA HIS A 76 13.13 2.91 -6.34
C HIS A 76 12.88 4.39 -6.01
N SER A 77 13.76 5.01 -5.22
CA SER A 77 13.64 6.41 -4.79
C SER A 77 12.30 6.73 -4.10
N TYR A 78 11.90 5.87 -3.16
CA TYR A 78 10.76 6.09 -2.28
C TYR A 78 11.23 6.60 -0.92
N ASP A 79 10.53 7.59 -0.36
CA ASP A 79 10.78 8.12 0.99
C ASP A 79 10.07 7.30 2.08
N ALA A 80 9.01 6.60 1.69
CA ALA A 80 8.26 5.71 2.56
C ALA A 80 7.57 4.60 1.75
N LEU A 81 7.24 3.52 2.45
CA LEU A 81 6.50 2.39 1.95
C LEU A 81 5.35 2.03 2.90
N VAL A 82 4.17 1.85 2.35
CA VAL A 82 3.01 1.28 3.04
C VAL A 82 2.76 -0.11 2.49
N ALA A 83 3.07 -1.14 3.27
CA ALA A 83 2.73 -2.52 2.97
C ALA A 83 1.36 -2.84 3.57
N MET A 84 0.34 -2.99 2.71
CA MET A 84 -1.00 -3.41 3.11
C MET A 84 -1.13 -4.91 2.91
N THR A 85 -1.24 -5.65 4.01
CA THR A 85 -1.36 -7.10 3.93
C THR A 85 -2.83 -7.54 3.84
N ILE A 86 -3.07 -8.69 3.22
CA ILE A 86 -4.36 -9.36 3.23
C ILE A 86 -4.18 -10.87 3.32
N PHE A 87 -4.93 -11.49 4.22
CA PHE A 87 -5.13 -12.93 4.29
C PHE A 87 -6.58 -13.24 4.66
N PHE A 88 -6.96 -14.51 4.61
CA PHE A 88 -8.28 -14.97 5.01
C PHE A 88 -8.15 -15.77 6.32
N ASN A 89 -8.99 -15.43 7.30
CA ASN A 89 -9.00 -16.14 8.59
C ASN A 89 -9.65 -17.53 8.47
N THR A 90 -9.81 -18.24 9.59
CA THR A 90 -10.44 -19.57 9.65
C THR A 90 -11.90 -19.58 9.19
N HIS A 91 -12.57 -18.43 9.19
CA HIS A 91 -13.94 -18.24 8.72
C HIS A 91 -14.01 -17.77 7.27
N ASN A 92 -12.88 -17.74 6.56
CA ASN A 92 -12.74 -17.24 5.20
C ASN A 92 -13.13 -15.76 5.05
N GLU A 93 -12.94 -14.99 6.13
CA GLU A 93 -13.15 -13.54 6.12
C GLU A 93 -11.81 -12.83 5.87
N PRO A 94 -11.80 -11.76 5.06
CA PRO A 94 -10.58 -11.03 4.78
C PRO A 94 -10.14 -10.25 6.01
N VAL A 95 -8.90 -10.47 6.43
CA VAL A 95 -8.21 -9.66 7.42
C VAL A 95 -7.23 -8.76 6.68
N ARG A 96 -7.20 -7.47 7.05
CA ARG A 96 -6.25 -6.49 6.52
C ARG A 96 -5.44 -5.91 7.64
N GLN A 97 -4.15 -5.74 7.39
CA GLN A 97 -3.23 -5.06 8.29
C GLN A 97 -2.34 -4.14 7.45
N LEU A 98 -1.64 -3.22 8.11
CA LEU A 98 -0.72 -2.31 7.46
C LEU A 98 0.61 -2.29 8.20
N ALA A 99 1.68 -2.08 7.45
CA ALA A 99 2.96 -1.63 7.97
C ALA A 99 3.40 -0.38 7.20
N VAL A 100 3.76 0.67 7.94
CA VAL A 100 4.33 1.91 7.42
C VAL A 100 5.82 1.88 7.74
N PHE A 101 6.65 1.75 6.71
CA PHE A 101 8.09 1.85 6.79
C PHE A 101 8.54 3.22 6.28
N CYS A 102 9.25 3.97 7.10
CA CYS A 102 9.80 5.26 6.72
C CYS A 102 10.96 5.66 7.67
N PRO A 103 12.20 5.76 7.17
CA PRO A 103 13.34 6.23 7.96
C PRO A 103 13.22 7.70 8.40
N HIS A 104 12.47 8.52 7.65
CA HIS A 104 12.29 9.92 7.99
C HIS A 104 11.17 10.12 9.01
N SER A 105 11.55 10.36 10.27
CA SER A 105 10.62 10.44 11.41
C SER A 105 9.44 11.41 11.20
N ALA A 106 9.67 12.63 10.70
CA ALA A 106 8.59 13.62 10.55
C ALA A 106 7.55 13.19 9.50
N LEU A 107 8.00 12.62 8.38
CA LEU A 107 7.12 12.06 7.35
C LEU A 107 6.35 10.85 7.89
N ARG A 108 7.04 9.93 8.57
CA ARG A 108 6.42 8.76 9.20
C ARG A 108 5.31 9.16 10.17
N MET A 109 5.60 10.08 11.09
CA MET A 109 4.63 10.56 12.07
C MET A 109 3.41 11.21 11.40
N THR A 110 3.63 11.96 10.32
CA THR A 110 2.53 12.57 9.57
C THR A 110 1.67 11.52 8.86
N ILE A 111 2.29 10.56 8.19
CA ILE A 111 1.59 9.44 7.52
C ILE A 111 0.77 8.66 8.54
N CYS A 112 1.38 8.21 9.63
CA CYS A 112 0.70 7.47 10.69
C CYS A 112 -0.45 8.27 11.29
N GLY A 113 -0.23 9.54 11.60
CA GLY A 113 -1.28 10.42 12.14
C GLY A 113 -2.48 10.53 11.22
N VAL A 114 -2.28 10.91 9.96
CA VAL A 114 -3.40 11.03 9.01
C VAL A 114 -4.13 9.70 8.78
N LEU A 115 -3.41 8.58 8.75
CA LEU A 115 -4.03 7.25 8.67
C LEU A 115 -4.89 6.93 9.91
N GLU A 116 -4.40 7.22 11.11
CA GLU A 116 -5.11 7.00 12.37
C GLU A 116 -6.35 7.91 12.51
N GLN A 117 -6.26 9.15 12.05
CA GLN A 117 -7.34 10.13 12.12
C GLN A 117 -8.30 10.10 10.92
N SER A 118 -8.03 9.25 9.92
CA SER A 118 -8.86 9.19 8.71
C SER A 118 -10.31 8.81 9.02
N THR A 119 -11.24 9.68 8.64
CA THR A 119 -12.69 9.48 8.82
C THR A 119 -13.43 9.16 7.52
N SER A 120 -12.77 9.37 6.36
CA SER A 120 -13.35 9.14 5.05
C SER A 120 -12.28 8.61 4.06
N PRO A 121 -12.11 7.28 3.95
CA PRO A 121 -12.84 6.24 4.67
C PRO A 121 -12.29 6.01 6.09
N PRO A 122 -13.14 5.62 7.06
CA PRO A 122 -12.65 5.32 8.41
C PRO A 122 -11.83 4.02 8.39
N LEU A 123 -10.53 4.10 8.67
CA LEU A 123 -9.64 2.92 8.65
C LEU A 123 -9.80 2.04 9.89
N LYS A 124 -10.13 2.64 11.04
CA LYS A 124 -10.24 1.99 12.35
C LYS A 124 -8.95 1.24 12.71
N LEU A 125 -7.82 1.93 12.63
CA LEU A 125 -6.51 1.33 12.90
C LEU A 125 -6.32 1.07 14.38
N THR A 126 -5.79 -0.10 14.72
CA THR A 126 -5.29 -0.42 16.06
C THR A 126 -3.80 -0.71 15.96
N PRO A 127 -2.92 0.05 16.65
CA PRO A 127 -1.48 -0.14 16.54
C PRO A 127 -1.05 -1.51 17.07
N ILE A 128 -0.06 -2.09 16.40
CA ILE A 128 0.62 -3.32 16.80
C ILE A 128 2.01 -2.91 17.36
N PRO A 129 2.51 -3.56 18.44
CA PRO A 129 3.83 -3.27 18.97
C PRO A 129 4.91 -3.28 17.88
N SER A 130 5.71 -2.22 17.84
CA SER A 130 6.73 -2.06 16.81
C SER A 130 7.97 -2.91 17.09
N ILE A 131 8.56 -3.45 16.02
CA ILE A 131 9.84 -4.17 16.02
C ILE A 131 11.04 -3.26 15.69
N SER A 132 10.78 -2.02 15.23
CA SER A 132 11.82 -1.09 14.75
C SER A 132 11.32 0.36 14.81
N PRO A 133 12.17 1.34 15.17
CA PRO A 133 11.76 2.74 15.20
C PRO A 133 11.22 3.26 13.86
N ASP A 134 11.65 2.67 12.74
CA ASP A 134 11.28 3.10 11.39
C ASP A 134 10.05 2.41 10.82
N LEU A 135 9.44 1.51 11.61
CA LEU A 135 8.31 0.70 11.19
C LEU A 135 7.15 0.84 12.19
N GLN A 136 5.96 1.16 11.69
CA GLN A 136 4.74 1.15 12.49
C GLN A 136 3.71 0.22 11.86
N ALA A 137 3.20 -0.72 12.64
CA ALA A 137 2.24 -1.73 12.21
C ALA A 137 0.85 -1.48 12.80
N TYR A 138 -0.19 -1.91 12.08
CA TYR A 138 -1.59 -1.75 12.47
C TYR A 138 -2.46 -2.94 12.05
N LEU A 139 -3.42 -3.29 12.90
CA LEU A 139 -4.61 -4.02 12.48
C LEU A 139 -5.62 -3.02 11.89
N GLN A 140 -6.17 -3.33 10.72
CA GLN A 140 -7.16 -2.49 10.06
C GLN A 140 -8.58 -2.99 10.36
N GLY A 141 -9.31 -2.28 11.22
CA GLY A 141 -10.66 -2.66 11.59
C GLY A 141 -11.66 -2.57 10.42
N ASN A 142 -11.45 -1.66 9.46
CA ASN A 142 -12.29 -1.57 8.26
C ASN A 142 -11.68 -2.33 7.08
N THR A 143 -11.91 -3.64 7.01
CA THR A 143 -11.33 -4.54 5.98
C THR A 143 -11.82 -4.27 4.55
N GLN A 144 -12.86 -3.43 4.38
CA GLN A 144 -13.39 -3.01 3.07
C GLN A 144 -12.59 -1.86 2.44
N VAL A 145 -11.67 -1.23 3.20
CA VAL A 145 -10.71 -0.29 2.66
C VAL A 145 -9.54 -1.07 2.08
N SER A 146 -9.38 -1.00 0.75
CA SER A 146 -8.23 -1.58 0.05
C SER A 146 -7.22 -0.49 -0.29
N ARG A 147 -6.08 -0.87 -0.86
CA ARG A 147 -5.08 0.07 -1.39
C ARG A 147 -5.71 1.20 -2.20
N LYS A 148 -6.67 0.89 -3.08
CA LYS A 148 -7.32 1.89 -3.94
C LYS A 148 -7.99 3.01 -3.12
N LYS A 149 -8.64 2.65 -2.02
CA LYS A 149 -9.30 3.58 -1.11
C LYS A 149 -8.31 4.26 -0.14
N LEU A 150 -7.14 3.66 0.08
CA LEU A 150 -6.07 4.23 0.91
C LEU A 150 -5.23 5.28 0.18
N LEU A 151 -5.09 5.18 -1.15
CA LEU A 151 -4.37 6.15 -1.99
C LEU A 151 -4.72 7.62 -1.69
N PRO A 152 -6.00 8.05 -1.70
CA PRO A 152 -6.33 9.45 -1.41
C PRO A 152 -5.96 9.88 0.02
N VAL A 153 -6.04 8.98 1.00
CA VAL A 153 -5.61 9.27 2.39
C VAL A 153 -4.10 9.50 2.47
N LEU A 154 -3.31 8.76 1.69
CA LEU A 154 -1.86 9.00 1.61
C LEU A 154 -1.53 10.31 0.87
N GLN A 155 -2.33 10.71 -0.12
CA GLN A 155 -2.19 12.02 -0.77
C GLN A 155 -2.49 13.16 0.20
N GLU A 156 -3.49 12.99 1.07
CA GLU A 156 -3.77 13.91 2.19
C GLU A 156 -2.60 13.97 3.18
N ALA A 157 -2.03 12.81 3.55
CA ALA A 157 -0.88 12.76 4.45
C ALA A 157 0.34 13.51 3.90
N LEU A 158 0.66 13.30 2.62
CA LEU A 158 1.69 14.08 1.96
C LEU A 158 1.33 15.56 1.93
N SER A 159 0.04 15.89 1.79
CA SER A 159 -0.39 17.28 1.80
C SER A 159 -0.11 17.96 3.13
N ALA A 160 -0.56 17.35 4.23
CA ALA A 160 -0.33 17.80 5.59
C ALA A 160 1.16 17.92 5.94
N TYR A 161 1.99 17.00 5.45
CA TYR A 161 3.43 17.01 5.70
C TYR A 161 4.10 18.29 5.16
N PHE A 162 3.84 18.63 3.90
CA PHE A 162 4.40 19.83 3.29
C PHE A 162 3.80 21.13 3.83
N ASP A 163 2.52 21.12 4.22
CA ASP A 163 1.90 22.30 4.81
C ASP A 163 2.54 22.61 6.17
N SER A 164 2.96 21.56 6.91
CA SER A 164 3.70 21.68 8.16
C SER A 164 5.15 22.17 7.96
N THR A 165 5.81 21.82 6.85
CA THR A 165 7.20 22.26 6.58
C THR A 165 7.29 23.68 6.01
N LYS A 166 6.20 24.23 5.47
CA LYS A 166 6.16 25.60 4.93
C LYS A 166 5.93 26.69 5.98
N MET A 167 5.50 26.33 7.19
CA MET A 167 5.31 27.32 8.26
C MET A 167 6.68 27.81 8.74
N PRO A 168 7.00 29.11 8.62
CA PRO A 168 8.15 29.66 9.31
C PRO A 168 7.90 29.51 10.81
N SER A 169 8.83 28.89 11.51
CA SER A 169 8.91 28.95 12.96
C SER A 169 9.13 30.41 13.36
N GLY A 170 8.04 31.16 13.53
CA GLY A 170 8.01 32.59 13.82
C GLY A 170 7.06 32.88 14.97
N GLN A 171 7.66 33.00 16.16
CA GLN A 171 7.16 33.65 17.39
C GLN A 171 5.65 33.64 17.68
N LEU A 172 5.32 32.97 18.78
CA LEU A 172 4.18 33.31 19.63
C LEU A 172 4.41 34.71 20.24
N GLY A 173 4.05 35.75 19.49
CA GLY A 173 4.00 37.13 19.93
C GLY A 173 2.62 37.45 20.47
N VAL A 174 2.53 37.56 21.79
CA VAL A 174 1.45 38.23 22.53
C VAL A 174 1.22 39.63 21.96
N VAL A 175 -0.04 40.09 22.03
CA VAL A 175 -0.58 41.44 21.80
C VAL A 175 -1.55 41.50 20.61
N GLY A 176 -2.80 41.13 20.89
CA GLY A 176 -3.96 41.68 20.17
C GLY A 176 -4.56 42.80 21.02
N MET A 177 -4.24 44.05 20.69
CA MET A 177 -4.94 45.24 21.15
C MET A 177 -5.96 45.67 20.08
N SER A 178 -7.15 45.99 20.56
CA SER A 178 -8.35 46.43 19.85
C SER A 178 -8.18 47.66 18.95
N ARG A 179 -8.98 47.77 17.86
CA ARG A 179 -10.11 48.73 17.69
C ARG A 179 -10.56 48.93 16.22
N GLU A 180 -11.89 48.98 16.07
CA GLU A 180 -12.75 49.84 15.21
C GLU A 180 -12.59 49.73 13.68
N GLN A 181 -13.54 49.14 12.94
CA GLN A 181 -14.89 49.61 12.54
C GLN A 181 -14.87 50.75 11.51
N GLY A 182 -15.37 50.45 10.31
CA GLY A 182 -15.51 51.38 9.20
C GLY A 182 -16.39 50.78 8.10
N ASP A 183 -17.69 50.93 8.28
CA ASP A 183 -18.77 50.59 7.36
C ASP A 183 -19.00 51.76 6.39
N LYS A 184 -18.99 51.55 5.06
CA LYS A 184 -19.52 52.48 4.04
C LYS A 184 -19.87 51.75 2.73
N GLU A 185 -21.17 51.52 2.57
CA GLU A 185 -21.87 51.25 1.32
C GLU A 185 -22.25 52.59 0.64
N LEU A 186 -22.09 52.69 -0.70
CA LEU A 186 -23.07 53.29 -1.65
C LEU A 186 -22.49 53.47 -3.08
N ASP A 187 -23.31 52.99 -4.03
CA ASP A 187 -23.63 53.53 -5.37
C ASP A 187 -22.75 53.32 -6.64
N ARG A 188 -23.27 52.42 -7.49
CA ARG A 188 -23.98 52.67 -8.78
C ARG A 188 -23.24 53.25 -10.00
N ALA A 189 -23.29 52.41 -11.05
CA ALA A 189 -23.33 52.66 -12.50
C ALA A 189 -22.04 53.03 -13.26
N GLY A 190 -21.66 52.13 -14.18
CA GLY A 190 -20.68 52.38 -15.23
C GLY A 190 -20.54 51.17 -16.15
N SER A 191 -21.33 51.16 -17.22
CA SER A 191 -21.26 50.21 -18.33
C SER A 191 -19.92 50.33 -19.07
N SER A 192 -19.20 49.22 -19.22
CA SER A 192 -18.17 49.06 -20.26
C SER A 192 -18.18 47.64 -20.79
N ILE A 193 -18.82 47.49 -21.95
CA ILE A 193 -18.64 46.38 -22.88
C ILE A 193 -17.18 46.41 -23.33
N PHE A 194 -16.42 45.37 -23.01
CA PHE A 194 -15.16 45.05 -23.68
C PHE A 194 -15.29 43.68 -24.31
N GLY A 195 -15.56 43.67 -25.61
CA GLY A 195 -15.13 42.57 -26.47
C GLY A 195 -13.68 42.84 -26.88
N LEU A 196 -12.83 41.83 -26.73
CA LEU A 196 -11.68 41.65 -27.60
C LEU A 196 -11.44 40.15 -27.79
N SER A 197 -11.25 39.85 -29.06
CA SER A 197 -10.99 38.59 -29.72
C SER A 197 -9.64 37.98 -29.34
N GLN A 198 -9.61 36.65 -29.28
CA GLN A 198 -8.46 35.77 -29.53
C GLN A 198 -9.12 34.38 -29.67
N ASP A 199 -9.40 33.86 -30.86
CA ASP A 199 -8.45 33.42 -31.89
C ASP A 199 -7.19 32.82 -31.26
N GLU A 200 -7.37 31.64 -30.68
CA GLU A 200 -6.30 30.66 -30.50
C GLU A 200 -6.79 29.42 -31.24
N GLU A 201 -6.47 29.40 -32.53
CA GLU A 201 -6.51 28.24 -33.42
C GLU A 201 -5.68 27.12 -32.78
N ASP A 202 -6.33 26.09 -32.26
CA ASP A 202 -5.67 24.86 -31.79
C ASP A 202 -4.94 24.25 -33.00
N PRO A 203 -3.61 24.03 -32.97
CA PRO A 203 -2.89 23.50 -34.12
C PRO A 203 -3.53 22.17 -34.54
N PRO A 204 -3.77 21.94 -35.85
CA PRO A 204 -4.41 20.72 -36.30
C PRO A 204 -3.59 19.52 -35.82
N LEU A 205 -4.23 18.67 -35.01
CA LEU A 205 -3.62 17.46 -34.49
C LEU A 205 -3.11 16.64 -35.68
N PRO A 206 -1.89 16.06 -35.60
CA PRO A 206 -1.41 15.18 -36.65
C PRO A 206 -2.44 14.07 -36.87
N PRO A 207 -2.67 13.66 -38.13
CA PRO A 207 -3.62 12.59 -38.41
C PRO A 207 -3.26 11.37 -37.56
N THR A 208 -4.25 10.84 -36.85
CA THR A 208 -4.07 9.63 -36.05
C THR A 208 -3.54 8.55 -36.98
N PRO A 209 -2.40 7.92 -36.66
CA PRO A 209 -1.84 6.90 -37.53
C PRO A 209 -2.87 5.78 -37.67
N MET A 210 -3.36 5.62 -38.88
CA MET A 210 -4.26 4.53 -39.26
C MET A 210 -3.42 3.26 -39.16
N ASN A 211 -3.65 2.45 -38.13
CA ASN A 211 -3.07 1.11 -38.08
C ASN A 211 -3.50 0.41 -39.37
N SER A 212 -2.54 0.07 -40.23
CA SER A 212 -2.79 -0.83 -41.35
C SER A 212 -3.32 -2.12 -40.74
N LEU A 213 -4.58 -2.42 -41.02
CA LEU A 213 -5.26 -3.63 -40.57
C LEU A 213 -4.37 -4.80 -40.97
N VAL A 214 -3.72 -5.42 -40.01
CA VAL A 214 -2.96 -6.65 -40.22
C VAL A 214 -4.03 -7.75 -40.19
N ASP A 215 -4.36 -8.29 -41.36
CA ASP A 215 -5.50 -9.21 -41.59
C ASP A 215 -5.42 -10.55 -40.84
N GLU A 216 -4.40 -10.78 -40.02
CA GLU A 216 -4.33 -11.97 -39.17
C GLU A 216 -3.98 -11.61 -37.74
N CYS A 217 -5.01 -11.22 -37.00
CA CYS A 217 -4.96 -11.26 -35.55
C CYS A 217 -4.93 -12.76 -35.14
N PRO A 218 -3.94 -13.25 -34.37
CA PRO A 218 -3.89 -14.65 -33.92
C PRO A 218 -5.10 -15.06 -33.05
N LEU A 219 -5.94 -14.09 -32.66
CA LEU A 219 -7.15 -14.26 -31.87
C LEU A 219 -8.39 -14.62 -32.73
N ASP A 220 -8.31 -14.51 -34.05
CA ASP A 220 -9.44 -14.82 -34.96
C ASP A 220 -9.72 -16.33 -35.06
N GLN A 221 -8.79 -17.16 -34.63
CA GLN A 221 -8.95 -18.62 -34.45
C GLN A 221 -9.90 -18.97 -33.27
N GLY A 222 -10.42 -17.97 -32.56
CA GLY A 222 -11.25 -18.16 -31.36
C GLY A 222 -10.43 -18.63 -30.17
N LEU A 223 -11.03 -18.56 -28.97
CA LEU A 223 -10.42 -19.15 -27.77
C LEU A 223 -10.19 -20.65 -28.02
N PRO A 224 -9.03 -21.22 -27.64
CA PRO A 224 -8.83 -22.66 -27.70
C PRO A 224 -10.03 -23.34 -27.00
N LYS A 225 -10.59 -24.37 -27.62
CA LYS A 225 -11.73 -25.14 -27.08
C LYS A 225 -11.27 -25.92 -25.85
N LEU A 226 -11.12 -25.21 -24.74
CA LEU A 226 -10.83 -25.77 -23.43
C LEU A 226 -12.12 -26.41 -22.92
N SER A 227 -12.25 -27.71 -23.17
CA SER A 227 -13.35 -28.50 -22.60
C SER A 227 -13.02 -28.88 -21.15
N ALA A 228 -14.05 -29.09 -20.32
CA ALA A 228 -13.85 -29.50 -18.93
C ALA A 228 -13.10 -30.85 -18.84
N GLU A 229 -13.31 -31.71 -19.84
CA GLU A 229 -12.67 -33.02 -19.96
C GLU A 229 -11.17 -32.89 -20.25
N ALA A 230 -10.77 -31.96 -21.13
CA ALA A 230 -9.35 -31.72 -21.43
C ALA A 230 -8.59 -31.16 -20.22
N VAL A 231 -9.26 -30.35 -19.39
CA VAL A 231 -8.68 -29.87 -18.12
C VAL A 231 -8.53 -31.01 -17.13
N PHE A 232 -9.56 -31.84 -16.97
CA PHE A 232 -9.51 -32.99 -16.06
C PHE A 232 -8.42 -33.99 -16.43
N GLU A 233 -8.33 -34.34 -17.72
CA GLU A 233 -7.32 -35.27 -18.23
C GLU A 233 -5.89 -34.74 -17.99
N LYS A 234 -5.66 -33.44 -18.22
CA LYS A 234 -4.36 -32.82 -17.95
C LYS A 234 -4.03 -32.79 -16.46
N CYS A 235 -5.01 -32.55 -15.59
CA CYS A 235 -4.82 -32.66 -14.13
C CYS A 235 -4.48 -34.10 -13.71
N SER A 236 -5.15 -35.11 -14.27
CA SER A 236 -4.83 -36.52 -14.02
C SER A 236 -3.41 -36.87 -14.48
N GLN A 237 -2.96 -36.37 -15.64
CA GLN A 237 -1.59 -36.57 -16.13
C GLN A 237 -0.54 -35.93 -15.20
N ILE A 238 -0.83 -34.79 -14.59
CA ILE A 238 0.07 -34.15 -13.61
C ILE A 238 0.16 -34.97 -12.32
N SER A 239 -0.96 -35.51 -11.82
CA SER A 239 -0.95 -36.41 -10.65
C SER A 239 -0.17 -37.70 -10.91
N LEU A 240 -0.32 -38.29 -12.10
CA LEU A 240 0.44 -39.49 -12.51
C LEU A 240 1.94 -39.21 -12.64
N SER A 241 2.30 -38.02 -13.15
CA SER A 241 3.71 -37.61 -13.32
C SER A 241 4.39 -37.25 -12.00
N GLN A 242 3.64 -36.83 -10.98
CA GLN A 242 4.18 -36.62 -9.63
C GLN A 242 4.40 -37.94 -8.87
N SER A 243 3.62 -38.98 -9.17
CA SER A 243 3.78 -40.31 -8.58
C SER A 243 5.05 -41.04 -9.06
N THR A 244 5.57 -40.73 -10.24
CA THR A 244 6.79 -41.37 -10.79
C THR A 244 8.10 -40.70 -10.36
N ARG A 245 8.07 -39.52 -9.72
CA ARG A 245 9.28 -38.88 -9.16
C ARG A 245 9.59 -39.29 -7.71
N ALA A 246 8.71 -40.05 -7.06
CA ALA A 246 8.89 -40.49 -5.68
C ALA A 246 9.39 -41.95 -5.60
N CYS A 247 10.58 -42.23 -6.16
CA CYS A 247 11.38 -43.42 -5.84
C CYS A 247 12.86 -43.17 -6.18
N PRO A 248 13.72 -42.79 -5.22
CA PRO A 248 15.12 -43.16 -5.28
C PRO A 248 15.23 -44.56 -4.66
N SER A 249 15.44 -45.57 -5.51
CA SER A 249 15.89 -46.89 -5.04
C SER A 249 17.31 -46.73 -4.50
N ASN A 250 17.46 -46.73 -3.18
CA ASN A 250 18.75 -46.96 -2.54
C ASN A 250 19.28 -48.34 -2.95
N LYS A 251 20.44 -48.38 -3.59
CA LYS A 251 21.39 -49.47 -3.44
C LYS A 251 22.81 -48.97 -3.65
#